data_AF-A0A934FIH3-F1
#
_entry.id   AF-A0A934FIH3-F1
#
_cell.length_a   1.000
_cell.length_b   1.000
_cell.length_c   1.000
_cell.angle_alpha   90.00
_cell.angle_beta   90.00
_cell.angle_gamma   90.00
#
_symmetry.space_group_name_H-M   'P 1'
#
loop_
_entity.id
_entity.type
_entity.pdbx_description
1 polymer ?
#
loop_
_entity_poly.entity_id
_entity_poly.type
_entity_poly.pdbx_seq_one_letter_code
_entity_poly.pdbx_strand_id
1 'polypeptide(L)'
;MSTYVPMISSGVAGPLGALHLPRLWLKVSLEAAGKLAAGYPGIGKGYDQMTCDALGLDADAVKAFISANKPTYPAFEAWVRKNGKKLTKSDIHRHNLAILGYCHDDGTRKGIL
;
A
#
# COMPACT_ATOMS: atom_id res chain seq x y z
N MET A 1 -1.03 0.80 25.21
CA MET A 1 -1.97 1.25 24.16
C MET A 1 -2.16 0.11 23.16
N SER A 2 -3.39 -0.19 22.74
CA SER A 2 -3.65 -1.23 21.73
C SER A 2 -3.13 -0.81 20.36
N THR A 3 -2.45 -1.72 19.67
CA THR A 3 -2.02 -1.62 18.28
C THR A 3 -2.79 -2.62 17.41
N TYR A 4 -2.82 -2.40 16.10
CA TYR A 4 -3.65 -3.17 15.17
C TYR A 4 -2.82 -3.72 14.02
N VAL A 5 -3.04 -5.00 13.73
CA VAL A 5 -2.59 -5.63 12.48
C VAL A 5 -3.44 -5.07 11.33
N PRO A 6 -2.84 -4.68 10.19
CA PRO A 6 -3.62 -4.23 9.04
C PRO A 6 -4.51 -5.36 8.49
N MET A 7 -5.83 -5.22 8.65
CA MET A 7 -6.79 -6.28 8.32
C MET A 7 -7.29 -6.27 6.87
N ILE A 8 -7.01 -5.21 6.10
CA ILE A 8 -7.33 -5.20 4.67
C ILE A 8 -6.32 -6.09 3.94
N SER A 9 -6.77 -7.14 3.25
CA SER A 9 -5.88 -8.03 2.48
C SER A 9 -5.15 -7.29 1.35
N SER A 10 -3.93 -7.73 1.02
CA SER A 10 -3.17 -7.23 -0.14
C SER A 10 -3.86 -7.49 -1.47
N GLY A 11 -4.76 -8.48 -1.52
CA GLY A 11 -5.57 -8.81 -2.70
C GLY A 11 -6.82 -7.95 -2.89
N VAL A 12 -6.99 -6.88 -2.11
CA VAL A 12 -8.13 -5.95 -2.26
C VAL A 12 -7.73 -4.75 -3.10
N ALA A 13 -8.62 -4.33 -4.01
CA ALA A 13 -8.53 -3.08 -4.75
C ALA A 13 -9.72 -2.17 -4.43
N GLY A 14 -9.48 -0.85 -4.51
CA GLY A 14 -10.54 0.16 -4.55
C GLY A 14 -10.99 0.47 -5.97
N PRO A 15 -11.76 1.57 -6.17
CA PRO A 15 -12.24 1.98 -7.49
C PRO A 15 -11.15 2.30 -8.53
N LEU A 16 -9.90 2.54 -8.12
CA LEU A 16 -8.78 2.67 -9.06
C LEU A 16 -8.40 1.32 -9.67
N GLY A 17 -8.76 0.21 -9.02
CA GLY A 17 -8.43 -1.14 -9.47
C GLY A 17 -7.02 -1.59 -9.11
N ALA A 18 -6.23 -0.77 -8.41
CA ALA A 18 -4.89 -1.15 -7.95
C ALA A 18 -4.98 -2.01 -6.68
N LEU A 19 -4.50 -3.26 -6.77
CA LEU A 19 -4.36 -4.15 -5.62
C LEU A 19 -3.40 -3.55 -4.58
N HIS A 20 -3.60 -3.92 -3.32
CA HIS A 20 -2.82 -3.50 -2.16
C HIS A 20 -2.92 -2.00 -1.79
N LEU A 21 -3.38 -1.12 -2.69
CA LEU A 21 -3.53 0.31 -2.40
C LEU A 21 -4.42 0.61 -1.17
N PRO A 22 -5.56 -0.08 -0.94
CA PRO A 22 -6.32 0.04 0.30
C PRO A 22 -5.54 -0.37 1.56
N ARG A 23 -4.74 -1.44 1.49
CA ARG A 23 -3.93 -1.92 2.62
C ARG A 23 -2.79 -0.93 2.93
N LEU A 24 -2.14 -0.39 1.90
CA LEU A 24 -1.11 0.65 2.05
C LEU A 24 -1.67 1.85 2.81
N TRP A 25 -2.83 2.38 2.39
CA TRP A 25 -3.50 3.49 3.07
C TRP A 25 -3.76 3.19 4.55
N LEU A 26 -4.30 2.00 4.86
CA LEU A 26 -4.59 1.62 6.25
C LEU A 26 -3.31 1.54 7.09
N LYS A 27 -2.23 0.97 6.53
CA LYS A 27 -0.94 0.85 7.22
C LYS A 27 -0.37 2.22 7.60
N VAL A 28 -0.29 3.12 6.63
CA VAL A 28 0.22 4.48 6.86
C VAL A 28 -0.69 5.26 7.81
N SER A 29 -2.01 5.06 7.72
CA SER A 29 -2.96 5.71 8.64
C SER A 29 -2.80 5.23 10.08
N LEU A 30 -2.58 3.92 10.28
CA LEU A 30 -2.29 3.33 11.59
C LEU A 30 -0.92 3.79 12.13
N GLU A 31 0.09 3.89 11.27
CA GLU A 31 1.42 4.40 11.63
C GLU A 31 1.32 5.85 12.10
N ALA A 32 0.66 6.71 11.32
CA ALA A 32 0.42 8.12 11.65
C ALA A 32 -0.37 8.32 12.95
N ALA A 33 -1.20 7.34 13.33
CA ALA A 33 -1.96 7.35 14.58
C ALA A 33 -1.20 6.75 15.77
N GLY A 34 0.02 6.22 15.59
CA GLY A 34 0.74 5.48 16.63
C GLY A 34 0.05 4.17 17.03
N LYS A 35 -0.67 3.55 16.08
CA LYS A 35 -1.54 2.38 16.28
C LYS A 35 -1.16 1.18 15.43
N LEU A 36 -0.11 1.26 14.61
CA LEU A 36 0.34 0.13 13.80
C LEU A 36 1.02 -0.93 14.68
N ALA A 37 0.65 -2.20 14.51
CA ALA A 37 1.26 -3.31 15.25
C ALA A 37 2.75 -3.47 14.91
N ALA A 38 3.52 -3.90 15.91
CA ALA A 38 4.94 -4.22 15.74
C ALA A 38 5.14 -5.28 14.63
N GLY A 39 6.22 -5.15 13.87
CA GLY A 39 6.51 -6.01 12.71
C GLY A 39 5.88 -5.53 11.40
N TYR A 40 5.01 -4.51 11.43
CA TYR A 40 4.49 -3.86 10.23
C TYR A 40 5.09 -2.46 10.06
N PRO A 41 5.81 -2.17 8.96
CA PRO A 41 6.18 -0.80 8.61
C PRO A 41 4.98 -0.09 7.95
N GLY A 42 4.84 1.23 8.04
CA GLY A 42 3.79 1.96 7.30
C GLY A 42 3.93 1.78 5.79
N ILE A 43 5.12 2.06 5.26
CA ILE A 43 5.55 1.68 3.90
C ILE A 43 6.83 0.84 4.04
N GLY A 44 6.74 -0.45 3.75
CA GLY A 44 7.86 -1.38 3.70
C GLY A 44 8.35 -1.64 2.28
N LYS A 45 9.51 -2.31 2.17
CA LYS A 45 10.16 -2.63 0.88
C LYS A 45 9.45 -3.68 0.02
N GLY A 46 8.37 -4.30 0.53
CA GLY A 46 7.57 -5.29 -0.20
C GLY A 46 6.43 -4.64 -1.00
N TYR A 47 5.21 -5.17 -0.85
CA TYR A 47 4.03 -4.69 -1.58
C TYR A 47 3.74 -3.19 -1.50
N ASP A 48 4.09 -2.52 -0.39
CA ASP A 48 3.88 -1.08 -0.28
C ASP A 48 4.76 -0.32 -1.28
N GLN A 49 6.07 -0.61 -1.30
CA GLN A 49 7.00 -0.02 -2.26
C GLN A 49 6.65 -0.40 -3.69
N MET A 50 6.30 -1.67 -3.96
CA MET A 50 5.84 -2.11 -5.28
C MET A 50 4.64 -1.29 -5.76
N THR A 51 3.69 -1.01 -4.87
CA THR A 51 2.51 -0.20 -5.19
C THR A 51 2.86 1.26 -5.46
N CYS A 52 3.76 1.86 -4.65
CA CYS A 52 4.24 3.21 -4.91
C CYS A 52 4.94 3.32 -6.27
N ASP A 53 5.90 2.43 -6.55
CA ASP A 53 6.70 2.45 -7.77
C ASP A 53 5.85 2.21 -9.03
N ALA A 54 4.90 1.28 -8.94
CA ALA A 54 4.03 0.90 -10.04
C ALA A 54 3.02 2.00 -10.39
N LEU A 55 2.53 2.75 -9.40
CA LEU A 55 1.63 3.90 -9.60
C LEU A 55 2.39 5.21 -9.85
N GLY A 56 3.72 5.21 -9.73
CA GLY A 56 4.57 6.40 -9.86
C GLY A 56 4.31 7.41 -8.75
N LEU A 57 4.23 6.93 -7.50
CA LEU A 57 4.06 7.73 -6.29
C LEU A 57 5.37 7.83 -5.54
N ASP A 58 5.63 9.00 -4.97
CA ASP A 58 6.68 9.19 -3.99
C ASP A 58 6.21 8.71 -2.60
N ALA A 59 6.96 7.80 -1.98
CA ALA A 59 6.56 7.16 -0.72
C ALA A 59 6.49 8.15 0.44
N ASP A 60 7.40 9.13 0.47
CA ASP A 60 7.42 10.15 1.53
C ASP A 60 6.27 11.14 1.37
N ALA A 61 5.92 11.51 0.14
CA ALA A 61 4.74 12.32 -0.16
C ALA A 61 3.43 11.60 0.23
N VAL A 62 3.35 10.29 0.02
CA VAL A 62 2.21 9.47 0.49
C VAL A 62 2.12 9.52 2.02
N LYS A 63 3.23 9.28 2.73
CA LYS A 63 3.27 9.35 4.19
C LYS A 63 2.91 10.73 4.72
N ALA A 64 3.47 11.77 4.13
CA ALA A 64 3.22 13.16 4.50
C ALA A 64 1.74 13.52 4.30
N PHE A 65 1.16 13.16 3.15
CA PHE A 65 -0.24 13.44 2.87
C PHE A 65 -1.18 12.73 3.86
N ILE A 66 -0.98 11.43 4.10
CA ILE A 66 -1.83 10.67 5.02
C ILE A 66 -1.68 11.17 6.46
N SER A 67 -0.45 11.44 6.91
CA SER A 67 -0.17 11.90 8.28
C SER A 67 -0.77 13.28 8.55
N ALA A 68 -0.66 14.20 7.58
CA ALA A 68 -1.17 15.56 7.72
C ALA A 68 -2.71 15.64 7.63
N ASN A 69 -3.33 14.84 6.76
CA ASN A 69 -4.74 15.02 6.41
C ASN A 69 -5.68 13.95 7.00
N LYS A 70 -5.16 12.80 7.46
CA LYS A 70 -5.95 11.65 7.93
C LYS A 70 -7.12 11.33 6.99
N PRO A 71 -6.87 11.17 5.68
CA PRO A 71 -7.94 11.04 4.69
C PRO A 71 -8.69 9.72 4.86
N THR A 72 -9.97 9.69 4.47
CA THR A 72 -10.67 8.44 4.19
C THR A 72 -10.03 7.75 2.97
N TYR A 73 -10.24 6.44 2.80
CA TYR A 73 -9.71 5.74 1.62
C TYR A 73 -10.14 6.39 0.28
N PRO A 74 -11.42 6.77 0.07
CA PRO A 74 -11.81 7.46 -1.16
C PRO A 74 -11.08 8.80 -1.38
N ALA A 75 -10.86 9.58 -0.30
CA ALA A 75 -10.12 10.84 -0.39
C ALA A 75 -8.63 10.61 -0.72
N PHE A 76 -8.02 9.58 -0.13
CA PHE A 76 -6.68 9.15 -0.49
C PHE A 76 -6.59 8.67 -1.94
N GLU A 77 -7.53 7.86 -2.40
CA GLU A 77 -7.53 7.38 -3.78
C GLU A 77 -7.73 8.53 -4.78
N ALA A 78 -8.55 9.53 -4.45
CA ALA A 78 -8.67 10.75 -5.24
C ALA A 78 -7.35 11.55 -5.30
N TRP A 79 -6.58 11.58 -4.21
CA TRP A 79 -5.23 12.16 -4.20
C TRP A 79 -4.27 11.33 -5.08
N VAL A 80 -4.30 10.00 -4.98
CA VAL A 80 -3.49 9.10 -5.83
C VAL A 80 -3.78 9.35 -7.31
N ARG A 81 -5.06 9.50 -7.69
CA ARG A 81 -5.44 9.81 -9.09
C ARG A 81 -4.84 11.10 -9.63
N LYS A 82 -4.60 12.09 -8.76
CA LYS A 82 -4.01 13.39 -9.12
C LYS A 82 -2.47 13.35 -9.14
N ASN A 83 -1.86 12.55 -8.28
CA ASN A 83 -0.42 12.59 -8.03
C ASN A 83 0.35 11.43 -8.66
N GLY A 84 -0.28 10.27 -8.84
CA GLY A 84 0.30 9.10 -9.50
C GLY A 84 0.63 9.39 -10.96
N LYS A 85 1.80 8.91 -11.40
CA LYS A 85 2.31 9.12 -12.76
C LYS A 85 2.05 7.96 -13.71
N LYS A 86 1.66 6.79 -13.18
CA LYS A 86 1.48 5.54 -13.94
C LYS A 86 0.14 4.91 -13.62
N LEU A 87 -0.93 5.52 -14.16
CA LEU A 87 -2.32 5.17 -13.84
C LEU A 87 -3.10 4.66 -15.05
N THR A 88 -2.42 4.27 -16.13
CA THR A 88 -3.13 3.68 -17.26
C THR A 88 -3.67 2.29 -16.90
N LYS A 89 -4.67 1.81 -17.63
CA LYS A 89 -5.20 0.44 -17.45
C LYS A 89 -4.08 -0.61 -17.54
N SER A 90 -3.09 -0.40 -18.41
CA SER A 90 -1.94 -1.30 -18.56
C SER A 90 -1.01 -1.26 -17.34
N ASP A 91 -0.76 -0.09 -16.75
CA ASP A 91 0.08 0.03 -15.55
C ASP A 91 -0.55 -0.69 -14.37
N ILE A 92 -1.85 -0.46 -14.16
CA ILE A 92 -2.63 -1.06 -13.08
C ILE A 92 -2.72 -2.59 -13.27
N HIS A 93 -2.94 -3.05 -14.51
CA HIS A 93 -2.95 -4.48 -14.81
C HIS A 93 -1.61 -5.15 -14.50
N ARG A 94 -0.48 -4.54 -14.93
CA ARG A 94 0.87 -5.04 -14.64
C ARG A 94 1.15 -5.10 -13.14
N HIS A 95 0.79 -4.04 -12.42
CA HIS A 95 0.87 -3.99 -10.95
C HIS A 95 0.10 -5.13 -10.31
N ASN A 96 -1.16 -5.34 -10.72
CA ASN A 96 -2.01 -6.36 -10.15
C ASN A 96 -1.47 -7.77 -10.41
N LEU A 97 -0.95 -8.05 -11.62
CA LEU A 97 -0.26 -9.31 -11.91
C LEU A 97 0.96 -9.50 -11.02
N ALA A 98 1.74 -8.44 -10.76
CA ALA A 98 2.88 -8.51 -9.86
C ALA A 98 2.44 -8.84 -8.43
N ILE A 99 1.38 -8.22 -7.90
CA ILE A 99 0.85 -8.54 -6.55
C ILE A 99 0.32 -9.98 -6.46
N LEU A 100 -0.38 -10.47 -7.49
CA LEU A 100 -0.92 -11.83 -7.51
C LEU A 100 0.16 -12.91 -7.71
N GLY A 101 1.19 -12.59 -8.51
CA GLY A 101 2.28 -13.50 -8.85
C GLY A 101 3.49 -13.42 -7.92
N TYR A 102 3.48 -12.51 -6.95
CA TYR A 102 4.59 -12.36 -6.01
C TYR A 102 4.66 -13.56 -5.05
N CYS A 103 5.47 -14.53 -5.45
CA CYS A 103 6.04 -15.49 -4.54
C CYS A 103 7.22 -14.82 -3.83
N HIS A 104 7.20 -14.81 -2.49
CA HIS A 104 8.38 -14.52 -1.69
C HIS A 104 9.61 -15.24 -2.27
N ASP A 105 10.77 -14.58 -2.26
CA ASP A 105 12.03 -15.24 -2.63
C ASP A 105 12.21 -16.53 -1.81
N ASP A 106 12.97 -17.49 -2.35
CA ASP A 106 13.12 -18.80 -1.72
C ASP A 106 13.72 -18.72 -0.29
N GLY A 107 14.46 -17.66 0.02
CA GLY A 107 15.00 -17.42 1.36
C GLY A 107 13.90 -17.07 2.37
N THR A 108 12.96 -16.22 1.97
CA THR A 108 11.81 -15.81 2.78
C THR A 108 10.77 -16.93 2.88
N ARG A 109 10.57 -17.71 1.81
CA ARG A 109 9.67 -18.89 1.81
C ARG A 109 10.11 -19.94 2.82
N LYS A 110 11.41 -20.21 2.94
CA LYS A 110 11.97 -21.19 3.91
C LYS A 110 11.84 -20.77 5.37
N GLY A 111 11.64 -19.49 5.67
CA GLY A 111 11.52 -18.99 7.05
C GLY A 111 10.10 -18.98 7.60
N ILE A 112 9.09 -19.27 6.77
CA ILE A 112 7.66 -19.12 7.12
C ILE A 112 6.91 -20.48 7.07
N LEU A 113 7.51 -21.54 6.50
CA LEU A 113 7.05 -22.93 6.54
C LEU A 113 7.90 -23.75 7.50
#